data_AF-A0A1D7QG12-F1
#
_entry.id   AF-A0A1D7QG12-F1
#
_cell.length_a   1.000
_cell.length_b   1.000
_cell.length_c   1.000
_cell.angle_alpha   90.00
_cell.angle_beta   90.00
_cell.angle_gamma   90.00
#
_symmetry.space_group_name_H-M   'P 1'
#
loop_
_entity.id
_entity.type
_entity.pdbx_description
1 polymer ?
#
loop_
_entity_poly.entity_id
_entity_poly.type
_entity_poly.pdbx_seq_one_letter_code
_entity_poly.pdbx_strand_id
1 'polypeptide(L)'
;MKNNYLSFSLWGNEKIYTIGAIRNAELARKVYKGWKVIVYFDNTVPSGIIEELQALDVVLVDMTHSDIYGLFWRFLAADLPDGDHIIFRDTDSRLSLREKLAVDDWIRNGDSIHVMRDHPAHRTPFGAKGLSILGGMWGIKAGQVEMGRMIREFSIGKSDQYGIDQSFLQRIYKEFKSSMTIHDEFFEKKKFPIAREEYRFVGERIDENEQVIGTDWEQIKVYIKGHNPSSFKKLKTWIKNFFN
;
A
#
# COMPACT_ATOMS: atom_id res chain seq x y z
N MET A 1 -15.26 -20.98 6.08
CA MET A 1 -14.34 -20.23 6.97
C MET A 1 -13.95 -18.96 6.25
N LYS A 2 -13.85 -17.82 6.95
CA LYS A 2 -13.36 -16.60 6.31
C LYS A 2 -11.83 -16.57 6.27
N ASN A 3 -11.28 -15.80 5.33
CA ASN A 3 -9.85 -15.65 5.06
C ASN A 3 -9.48 -14.17 4.94
N ASN A 4 -8.27 -13.82 5.35
CA ASN A 4 -7.69 -12.51 5.07
C ASN A 4 -6.86 -12.58 3.78
N TYR A 5 -6.84 -11.51 3.00
CA TYR A 5 -6.18 -11.47 1.70
C TYR A 5 -5.23 -10.28 1.54
N LEU A 6 -4.06 -10.56 0.95
CA LEU A 6 -3.17 -9.57 0.33
C LEU A 6 -3.44 -9.57 -1.16
N SER A 7 -3.88 -8.44 -1.69
CA SER A 7 -4.36 -8.33 -3.07
C SER A 7 -3.47 -7.42 -3.91
N PHE A 8 -3.09 -7.91 -5.08
CA PHE A 8 -2.21 -7.25 -6.04
C PHE A 8 -2.82 -7.24 -7.44
N SER A 9 -2.49 -6.22 -8.22
CA SER A 9 -2.71 -6.19 -9.67
C SER A 9 -1.36 -6.36 -10.35
N LEU A 10 -1.31 -7.10 -11.46
CA LEU A 10 -0.09 -7.35 -12.21
C LEU A 10 -0.37 -7.38 -13.72
N TRP A 11 0.28 -6.51 -14.47
CA TRP A 11 0.26 -6.53 -15.94
C TRP A 11 1.63 -6.07 -16.45
N GLY A 12 1.89 -6.34 -17.72
CA GLY A 12 3.17 -6.11 -18.38
C GLY A 12 4.26 -7.08 -17.94
N ASN A 13 5.48 -6.79 -18.40
CA ASN A 13 6.65 -7.66 -18.22
C ASN A 13 7.80 -6.97 -17.46
N GLU A 14 7.57 -5.78 -16.93
CA GLU A 14 8.59 -5.04 -16.17
C GLU A 14 8.97 -5.80 -14.88
N LYS A 15 10.27 -5.98 -14.65
CA LYS A 15 10.78 -6.84 -13.57
C LYS A 15 10.45 -6.32 -12.18
N ILE A 16 10.45 -5.01 -12.01
CA ILE A 16 10.06 -4.36 -10.75
C ILE A 16 8.68 -4.85 -10.27
N TYR A 17 7.74 -5.11 -11.19
CA TYR A 17 6.40 -5.58 -10.87
C TYR A 17 6.29 -7.10 -10.86
N THR A 18 6.85 -7.77 -11.88
CA THR A 18 6.74 -9.24 -12.01
C THR A 18 7.54 -9.98 -10.94
N ILE A 19 8.84 -9.66 -10.81
CA ILE A 19 9.66 -10.20 -9.72
C ILE A 19 9.19 -9.64 -8.37
N GLY A 20 8.75 -8.38 -8.32
CA GLY A 20 8.17 -7.80 -7.12
C GLY A 20 6.96 -8.57 -6.58
N ALA A 21 6.07 -9.06 -7.46
CA ALA A 21 4.93 -9.89 -7.09
C ALA A 21 5.38 -11.22 -6.45
N ILE A 22 6.38 -11.89 -7.04
CA ILE A 22 6.94 -13.14 -6.52
C ILE A 22 7.57 -12.90 -5.14
N ARG A 23 8.39 -11.85 -4.99
CA ARG A 23 9.03 -11.49 -3.72
C ARG A 23 8.01 -11.17 -2.64
N ASN A 24 6.92 -10.48 -2.98
CA ASN A 24 5.84 -10.22 -2.04
C ASN A 24 5.06 -11.48 -1.65
N ALA A 25 4.84 -12.43 -2.57
CA ALA A 25 4.24 -13.72 -2.24
C ALA A 25 5.12 -14.53 -1.25
N GLU A 26 6.44 -14.54 -1.46
CA GLU A 26 7.40 -15.14 -0.51
C GLU A 26 7.38 -14.45 0.86
N LEU A 27 7.38 -13.11 0.88
CA LEU A 27 7.33 -12.32 2.11
C LEU A 27 6.02 -12.49 2.88
N ALA A 28 4.89 -12.63 2.18
CA ALA A 28 3.58 -12.81 2.80
C ALA A 28 3.54 -14.03 3.72
N ARG A 29 4.18 -15.14 3.32
CA ARG A 29 4.31 -16.36 4.15
C ARG A 29 5.03 -16.11 5.49
N LYS A 30 5.89 -15.10 5.55
CA LYS A 30 6.67 -14.72 6.75
C LYS A 30 5.96 -13.64 7.57
N VAL A 31 5.52 -12.57 6.92
CA VAL A 31 4.99 -11.35 7.54
C VAL A 31 3.49 -11.49 7.87
N TYR A 32 2.71 -12.08 6.98
CA TYR A 32 1.26 -12.22 7.08
C TYR A 32 0.84 -13.69 7.18
N LYS A 33 1.37 -14.40 8.20
CA LYS A 33 1.07 -15.82 8.42
C LYS A 33 -0.44 -16.07 8.48
N GLY A 34 -0.89 -17.05 7.69
CA GLY A 34 -2.31 -17.44 7.58
C GLY A 34 -3.15 -16.57 6.64
N TRP A 35 -2.58 -15.50 6.06
CA TRP A 35 -3.26 -14.74 5.01
C TRP A 35 -3.00 -15.39 3.65
N LYS A 36 -3.98 -15.27 2.76
CA LYS A 36 -3.86 -15.68 1.36
C LYS A 36 -3.34 -14.52 0.52
N VAL A 37 -2.59 -14.85 -0.53
CA VAL A 37 -2.19 -13.87 -1.55
C VAL A 37 -3.07 -14.08 -2.77
N ILE A 38 -3.61 -13.00 -3.32
CA ILE A 38 -4.38 -12.99 -4.56
C ILE A 38 -3.75 -12.00 -5.54
N VAL A 39 -3.53 -12.44 -6.78
CA VAL A 39 -2.97 -11.63 -7.85
C VAL A 39 -3.95 -11.67 -9.03
N TYR A 40 -4.43 -10.48 -9.39
CA TYR A 40 -5.19 -10.25 -10.60
C TYR A 40 -4.23 -9.90 -11.73
N PHE A 41 -4.26 -10.65 -12.83
CA PHE A 41 -3.28 -10.51 -13.91
C PHE A 41 -3.91 -10.53 -15.31
N ASP A 42 -3.17 -10.10 -16.34
CA ASP A 42 -3.57 -10.28 -17.73
C ASP A 42 -2.52 -11.08 -18.54
N ASN A 43 -2.86 -11.37 -19.79
CA ASN A 43 -2.02 -12.11 -20.72
C ASN A 43 -0.72 -11.40 -21.15
N THR A 44 -0.46 -10.17 -20.67
CA THR A 44 0.81 -9.48 -20.94
C THR A 44 1.90 -9.87 -19.93
N VAL A 45 1.52 -10.53 -18.83
CA VAL A 45 2.46 -11.09 -17.86
C VAL A 45 3.11 -12.36 -18.42
N PRO A 46 4.45 -12.50 -18.36
CA PRO A 46 5.13 -13.71 -18.84
C PRO A 46 4.65 -14.97 -18.11
N SER A 47 4.42 -16.07 -18.83
CA SER A 47 3.88 -17.32 -18.26
C SER A 47 4.74 -17.88 -17.12
N GLY A 48 6.06 -17.78 -17.21
CA GLY A 48 6.97 -18.21 -16.14
C GLY A 48 6.73 -17.49 -14.81
N ILE A 49 6.31 -16.22 -14.84
CA ILE A 49 5.93 -15.48 -13.62
C ILE A 49 4.65 -16.05 -13.01
N ILE A 50 3.66 -16.40 -13.86
CA ILE A 50 2.41 -17.01 -13.42
C ILE A 50 2.66 -18.40 -12.83
N GLU A 51 3.52 -19.20 -13.46
CA GLU A 51 3.93 -20.53 -12.97
C GLU A 51 4.62 -20.44 -11.59
N GLU A 52 5.53 -19.47 -11.40
CA GLU A 52 6.18 -19.23 -10.10
C GLU A 52 5.18 -18.79 -9.02
N LEU A 53 4.26 -17.87 -9.34
CA LEU A 53 3.21 -17.44 -8.41
C LEU A 53 2.28 -18.62 -8.04
N GLN A 54 1.92 -19.45 -9.01
CA GLN A 54 1.12 -20.66 -8.77
C GLN A 54 1.84 -21.63 -7.84
N ALA A 55 3.14 -21.84 -8.02
CA ALA A 55 3.95 -22.68 -7.15
C ALA A 55 4.06 -22.15 -5.71
N LEU A 56 3.79 -20.86 -5.48
CA LEU A 56 3.74 -20.22 -4.17
C LEU A 56 2.34 -20.24 -3.51
N ASP A 57 1.39 -20.99 -4.08
CA ASP A 57 0.00 -21.08 -3.63
C ASP A 57 -0.78 -19.75 -3.75
N VAL A 58 -0.37 -18.87 -4.69
CA VAL A 58 -1.09 -17.61 -4.95
C VAL A 58 -2.40 -17.90 -5.67
N VAL A 59 -3.48 -17.25 -5.23
CA VAL A 59 -4.75 -17.24 -5.94
C VAL A 59 -4.61 -16.34 -7.17
N LEU A 60 -4.68 -16.92 -8.36
CA LEU A 60 -4.52 -16.21 -9.62
C LEU A 60 -5.88 -15.95 -10.26
N VAL A 61 -6.14 -14.71 -10.67
CA VAL A 61 -7.38 -14.30 -11.35
C VAL A 61 -7.03 -13.64 -12.67
N ASP A 62 -7.42 -14.27 -13.78
CA ASP A 62 -7.19 -13.75 -15.13
C ASP A 62 -8.21 -12.63 -15.46
N MET A 63 -7.68 -11.47 -15.82
CA MET A 63 -8.36 -10.23 -16.14
C MET A 63 -8.14 -9.80 -17.60
N THR A 64 -7.60 -10.67 -18.46
CA THR A 64 -7.26 -10.38 -19.87
C THR A 64 -8.42 -9.77 -20.67
N HIS A 65 -9.66 -10.16 -20.36
CA HIS A 65 -10.86 -9.67 -21.03
C HIS A 65 -11.73 -8.79 -20.13
N SER A 66 -11.16 -8.27 -19.05
CA SER A 66 -11.84 -7.37 -18.13
C SER A 66 -12.03 -5.99 -18.74
N ASP A 67 -13.22 -5.43 -18.53
CA ASP A 67 -13.59 -4.03 -18.79
C ASP A 67 -13.19 -3.09 -17.63
N ILE A 68 -12.60 -3.62 -16.56
CA ILE A 68 -12.02 -2.85 -15.44
C ILE A 68 -10.55 -2.54 -15.73
N TYR A 69 -10.12 -1.31 -15.47
CA TYR A 69 -8.71 -0.90 -15.58
C TYR A 69 -7.79 -1.61 -14.56
N GLY A 70 -6.56 -1.94 -14.97
CA GLY A 70 -5.60 -2.74 -14.20
C GLY A 70 -5.37 -2.27 -12.76
N LEU A 71 -5.25 -0.95 -12.58
CA LEU A 71 -5.09 -0.29 -11.28
C LEU A 71 -6.21 -0.60 -10.27
N PHE A 72 -7.40 -1.00 -10.73
CA PHE A 72 -8.54 -1.34 -9.87
C PHE A 72 -8.67 -2.82 -9.56
N TRP A 73 -8.01 -3.73 -10.30
CA TRP A 73 -8.28 -5.18 -10.16
C TRP A 73 -8.08 -5.69 -8.74
N ARG A 74 -6.99 -5.28 -8.08
CA ARG A 74 -6.74 -5.67 -6.67
C ARG A 74 -7.89 -5.31 -5.73
N PHE A 75 -8.65 -4.25 -6.01
CA PHE A 75 -9.77 -3.84 -5.15
C PHE A 75 -10.93 -4.82 -5.20
N LEU A 76 -11.07 -5.60 -6.28
CA LEU A 76 -12.13 -6.60 -6.42
C LEU A 76 -12.09 -7.69 -5.34
N ALA A 77 -10.95 -7.87 -4.67
CA ALA A 77 -10.84 -8.77 -3.54
C ALA A 77 -11.74 -8.38 -2.36
N ALA A 78 -12.21 -7.12 -2.29
CA ALA A 78 -13.20 -6.67 -1.31
C ALA A 78 -14.56 -7.41 -1.41
N ASP A 79 -14.87 -7.95 -2.59
CA ASP A 79 -16.12 -8.66 -2.88
C ASP A 79 -15.99 -10.19 -2.73
N LEU A 80 -14.82 -10.70 -2.30
CA LEU A 80 -14.63 -12.14 -2.11
C LEU A 80 -15.60 -12.66 -1.04
N PRO A 81 -16.40 -13.71 -1.34
CA PRO A 81 -17.43 -14.20 -0.42
C PRO A 81 -16.85 -14.82 0.85
N ASP A 82 -15.61 -15.31 0.79
CA ASP A 82 -14.88 -15.83 1.93
C ASP A 82 -13.90 -14.81 2.55
N GLY A 83 -13.93 -13.55 2.12
CA GLY A 83 -13.08 -12.49 2.67
C GLY A 83 -13.48 -12.08 4.09
N ASP A 84 -12.49 -11.73 4.91
CA ASP A 84 -12.69 -11.01 6.18
C ASP A 84 -11.99 -9.64 6.17
N HIS A 85 -10.67 -9.62 6.05
CA HIS A 85 -9.89 -8.39 5.88
C HIS A 85 -9.03 -8.47 4.62
N ILE A 86 -9.09 -7.44 3.80
CA ILE A 86 -8.39 -7.35 2.53
C ILE A 86 -7.45 -6.16 2.59
N ILE A 87 -6.17 -6.35 2.25
CA ILE A 87 -5.21 -5.26 2.08
C ILE A 87 -4.74 -5.20 0.63
N PHE A 88 -4.58 -3.97 0.13
CA PHE A 88 -4.21 -3.70 -1.26
C PHE A 88 -2.79 -3.15 -1.28
N ARG A 89 -1.92 -3.76 -2.07
CA ARG A 89 -0.50 -3.40 -2.17
C ARG A 89 -0.07 -3.29 -3.62
N ASP A 90 0.87 -2.40 -3.87
CA ASP A 90 1.59 -2.37 -5.14
C ASP A 90 2.71 -3.43 -5.11
N THR A 91 3.04 -4.00 -6.27
CA THR A 91 4.05 -5.06 -6.38
C THR A 91 5.49 -4.51 -6.27
N ASP A 92 5.67 -3.21 -6.50
CA ASP A 92 6.96 -2.52 -6.41
C ASP A 92 7.31 -2.02 -5.00
N SER A 93 6.54 -2.39 -3.97
CA SER A 93 6.88 -2.17 -2.56
C SER A 93 6.90 -3.47 -1.79
N ARG A 94 7.74 -3.58 -0.76
CA ARG A 94 7.93 -4.83 0.00
C ARG A 94 7.18 -4.83 1.33
N LEU A 95 6.59 -5.99 1.63
CA LEU A 95 5.91 -6.22 2.89
C LEU A 95 6.89 -6.11 4.08
N SER A 96 6.48 -5.37 5.11
CA SER A 96 7.32 -5.13 6.30
C SER A 96 6.61 -5.41 7.62
N LEU A 97 7.38 -5.61 8.69
CA LEU A 97 6.82 -5.73 10.05
C LEU A 97 6.10 -4.44 10.48
N ARG A 98 6.59 -3.27 10.04
CA ARG A 98 5.99 -1.96 10.33
C ARG A 98 4.55 -1.87 9.81
N GLU A 99 4.30 -2.29 8.57
CA GLU A 99 2.94 -2.30 8.04
C GLU A 99 2.08 -3.39 8.70
N LYS A 100 2.65 -4.56 8.99
CA LYS A 100 1.91 -5.67 9.61
C LYS A 100 1.32 -5.26 10.94
N LEU A 101 2.11 -4.60 11.78
CA LEU A 101 1.65 -4.13 13.08
C LEU A 101 0.59 -3.04 12.95
N ALA A 102 0.67 -2.17 11.95
CA ALA A 102 -0.37 -1.19 11.66
C ALA A 102 -1.68 -1.83 11.17
N VAL A 103 -1.59 -2.92 10.40
CA VAL A 103 -2.75 -3.72 9.98
C VAL A 103 -3.36 -4.44 11.18
N ASP A 104 -2.55 -5.02 12.07
CA ASP A 104 -3.05 -5.66 13.30
C ASP A 104 -3.74 -4.68 14.22
N ASP A 105 -3.21 -3.46 14.34
CA ASP A 105 -3.84 -2.38 15.10
C ASP A 105 -5.22 -2.03 14.53
N TRP A 106 -5.33 -1.86 13.21
CA TRP A 106 -6.61 -1.64 12.54
C TRP A 106 -7.62 -2.76 12.78
N ILE A 107 -7.21 -4.02 12.61
CA ILE A 107 -8.08 -5.18 12.84
C ILE A 107 -8.60 -5.19 14.27
N ARG A 108 -7.72 -4.89 15.24
CA ARG A 108 -8.09 -4.80 16.65
C ARG A 108 -9.05 -3.64 16.95
N ASN A 109 -8.89 -2.49 16.28
CA ASN A 109 -9.78 -1.35 16.41
C ASN A 109 -11.18 -1.63 15.83
N GLY A 110 -11.28 -2.56 14.87
CA GLY A 110 -12.54 -3.02 14.30
C GLY A 110 -13.18 -2.07 13.29
N ASP A 111 -12.41 -1.10 12.78
CA ASP A 111 -12.87 -0.14 11.78
C ASP A 111 -13.08 -0.78 10.40
N SER A 112 -13.94 -0.17 9.57
CA SER A 112 -14.22 -0.67 8.21
C SER A 112 -13.01 -0.58 7.28
N ILE A 113 -12.20 0.48 7.36
CA ILE A 113 -11.01 0.66 6.49
C ILE A 113 -9.74 1.03 7.26
N HIS A 114 -8.60 0.72 6.64
CA HIS A 114 -7.26 1.12 7.07
C HIS A 114 -6.62 2.03 6.05
N VAL A 115 -5.96 3.09 6.50
CA VAL A 115 -5.21 4.00 5.62
C VAL A 115 -3.82 4.25 6.18
N MET A 116 -2.80 4.11 5.34
CA MET A 116 -1.41 4.37 5.69
C MET A 116 -0.80 5.48 4.82
N ARG A 117 -0.07 6.41 5.45
CA ARG A 117 0.70 7.47 4.79
C ARG A 117 2.04 7.63 5.52
N ASP A 118 3.07 6.98 4.99
CA ASP A 118 4.37 6.88 5.68
C ASP A 118 5.51 7.73 5.07
N HIS A 119 5.20 8.74 4.27
CA HIS A 119 6.20 9.62 3.62
C HIS A 119 5.69 11.07 3.45
N PRO A 120 6.54 12.12 3.49
CA PRO A 120 6.12 13.51 3.24
C PRO A 120 5.44 13.77 1.88
N ALA A 121 5.72 12.93 0.88
CA ALA A 121 5.09 13.01 -0.44
C ALA A 121 3.68 12.37 -0.48
N HIS A 122 3.26 11.62 0.55
CA HIS A 122 1.96 10.93 0.62
C HIS A 122 0.77 11.87 0.92
N ARG A 123 0.92 13.18 0.67
CA ARG A 123 -0.06 14.22 1.00
C ARG A 123 -1.32 14.13 0.12
N THR A 124 -1.19 14.61 -1.09
CA THR A 124 -2.26 14.91 -2.03
C THR A 124 -1.78 14.36 -3.36
N PRO A 125 -2.25 13.17 -3.74
CA PRO A 125 -2.03 12.61 -5.07
C PRO A 125 -2.47 13.62 -6.13
N PHE A 126 -1.84 13.60 -7.30
CA PHE A 126 -2.17 14.52 -8.39
C PHE A 126 -3.69 14.49 -8.68
N GLY A 127 -4.36 15.64 -8.59
CA GLY A 127 -5.82 15.76 -8.79
C GLY A 127 -6.71 15.70 -7.54
N ALA A 128 -6.18 15.43 -6.34
CA ALA A 128 -6.96 15.44 -5.10
C ALA A 128 -7.06 16.85 -4.47
N LYS A 129 -8.17 17.12 -3.75
CA LYS A 129 -8.39 18.36 -2.97
C LYS A 129 -8.08 18.20 -1.47
N GLY A 130 -7.21 17.25 -1.12
CA GLY A 130 -6.83 16.97 0.27
C GLY A 130 -6.18 15.60 0.45
N LEU A 131 -5.96 15.21 1.71
CA LEU A 131 -5.48 13.87 2.07
C LEU A 131 -6.47 12.81 1.56
N SER A 132 -5.95 11.80 0.88
CA SER A 132 -6.74 10.69 0.31
C SER A 132 -6.10 9.34 0.67
N ILE A 133 -6.69 8.26 0.18
CA ILE A 133 -6.16 6.91 0.25
C ILE A 133 -5.14 6.72 -0.87
N LEU A 134 -4.01 6.10 -0.58
CA LEU A 134 -3.05 5.64 -1.59
C LEU A 134 -3.40 4.21 -2.00
N GLY A 135 -3.43 3.93 -3.31
CA GLY A 135 -3.97 2.69 -3.86
C GLY A 135 -3.26 1.41 -3.36
N GLY A 136 -1.95 1.49 -3.10
CA GLY A 136 -1.15 0.40 -2.56
C GLY A 136 -0.92 0.45 -1.05
N MET A 137 -1.62 1.30 -0.29
CA MET A 137 -1.37 1.47 1.15
C MET A 137 -2.65 1.55 1.99
N TRP A 138 -3.61 0.67 1.69
CA TRP A 138 -4.88 0.63 2.41
C TRP A 138 -5.47 -0.77 2.52
N GLY A 139 -6.55 -0.88 3.29
CA GLY A 139 -7.30 -2.11 3.44
C GLY A 139 -8.75 -1.86 3.81
N ILE A 140 -9.58 -2.89 3.65
CA ILE A 140 -11.02 -2.86 3.91
C ILE A 140 -11.47 -4.19 4.50
N LYS A 141 -12.44 -4.14 5.40
CA LYS A 141 -13.19 -5.34 5.80
C LYS A 141 -14.04 -5.80 4.63
N ALA A 142 -13.98 -7.07 4.26
CA ALA A 142 -14.69 -7.59 3.09
C ALA A 142 -16.22 -7.40 3.24
N GLY A 143 -16.88 -7.16 2.11
CA GLY A 143 -18.34 -6.99 2.04
C GLY A 143 -18.89 -5.69 2.65
N GLN A 144 -18.04 -4.68 2.92
CA GLN A 144 -18.51 -3.35 3.33
C GLN A 144 -19.17 -2.56 2.19
N VAL A 145 -18.79 -2.85 0.95
CA VAL A 145 -19.33 -2.29 -0.28
C VAL A 145 -19.37 -3.35 -1.37
N GLU A 146 -20.12 -3.08 -2.45
CA GLU A 146 -20.02 -3.82 -3.71
C GLU A 146 -18.96 -3.16 -4.59
N MET A 147 -17.69 -3.49 -4.34
CA MET A 147 -16.53 -2.79 -4.88
C MET A 147 -16.50 -2.83 -6.42
N GLY A 148 -16.71 -4.00 -7.01
CA GLY A 148 -16.76 -4.18 -8.46
C GLY A 148 -17.87 -3.34 -9.10
N ARG A 149 -19.07 -3.28 -8.49
CA ARG A 149 -20.15 -2.41 -8.98
C ARG A 149 -19.76 -0.94 -8.90
N MET A 150 -19.22 -0.50 -7.75
CA MET A 150 -18.80 0.89 -7.56
C MET A 150 -17.72 1.32 -8.56
N ILE A 151 -16.76 0.44 -8.84
CA ILE A 151 -15.71 0.69 -9.83
C ILE A 151 -16.32 0.82 -11.22
N ARG A 152 -17.20 -0.10 -11.62
CA ARG A 152 -17.88 -0.05 -12.93
C ARG A 152 -18.66 1.24 -13.12
N GLU A 153 -19.52 1.58 -12.16
CA GLU A 153 -20.29 2.83 -12.17
C GLU A 153 -19.38 4.05 -12.23
N PHE A 154 -18.27 4.02 -11.49
CA PHE A 154 -17.31 5.12 -11.50
C PHE A 154 -16.61 5.26 -12.85
N SER A 155 -16.32 4.17 -13.55
CA SER A 155 -15.60 4.16 -14.82
C SER A 155 -16.46 4.56 -16.03
N ILE A 156 -17.79 4.62 -15.90
CA ILE A 156 -18.70 5.04 -16.99
C ILE A 156 -18.28 6.43 -17.50
N GLY A 157 -17.95 6.51 -18.80
CA GLY A 157 -17.59 7.75 -19.48
C GLY A 157 -16.22 8.33 -19.09
N LYS A 158 -15.38 7.58 -18.36
CA LYS A 158 -14.01 7.98 -18.00
C LYS A 158 -12.97 7.16 -18.75
N SER A 159 -11.94 7.81 -19.25
CA SER A 159 -10.75 7.16 -19.81
C SER A 159 -9.76 6.76 -18.71
N ASP A 160 -8.93 5.76 -19.00
CA ASP A 160 -7.80 5.36 -18.16
C ASP A 160 -6.74 6.48 -18.16
N GLN A 161 -6.91 7.45 -17.28
CA GLN A 161 -6.00 8.57 -17.10
C GLN A 161 -5.37 8.49 -15.72
N TYR A 162 -4.11 8.91 -15.65
CA TYR A 162 -3.36 8.99 -14.40
C TYR A 162 -4.17 9.76 -13.33
N GLY A 163 -4.41 9.13 -12.17
CA GLY A 163 -5.18 9.70 -11.07
C GLY A 163 -6.69 9.34 -11.05
N ILE A 164 -7.16 8.49 -11.96
CA ILE A 164 -8.54 7.97 -11.94
C ILE A 164 -8.84 7.17 -10.65
N ASP A 165 -7.88 6.36 -10.21
CA ASP A 165 -7.91 5.66 -8.92
C ASP A 165 -8.04 6.62 -7.75
N GLN A 166 -7.30 7.73 -7.78
CA GLN A 166 -7.29 8.70 -6.68
C GLN A 166 -8.64 9.38 -6.47
N SER A 167 -9.34 9.66 -7.58
CA SER A 167 -10.69 10.19 -7.54
C SER A 167 -11.70 9.17 -7.00
N PHE A 168 -11.55 7.89 -7.35
CA PHE A 168 -12.37 6.80 -6.80
C PHE A 168 -12.10 6.60 -5.30
N LEU A 169 -10.83 6.53 -4.92
CA LEU A 169 -10.38 6.36 -3.54
C LEU A 169 -10.80 7.53 -2.64
N GLN A 170 -10.95 8.74 -3.19
CA GLN A 170 -11.53 9.86 -2.46
C GLN A 170 -13.01 9.63 -2.11
N ARG A 171 -13.78 8.91 -2.93
CA ARG A 171 -15.16 8.50 -2.63
C ARG A 171 -15.17 7.51 -1.48
N ILE A 172 -14.32 6.47 -1.54
CA ILE A 172 -14.17 5.48 -0.46
C ILE A 172 -13.79 6.16 0.86
N TYR A 173 -12.81 7.06 0.83
CA TYR A 173 -12.38 7.82 2.01
C TYR A 173 -13.52 8.62 2.66
N LYS A 174 -14.39 9.24 1.85
CA LYS A 174 -15.54 10.00 2.34
C LYS A 174 -16.61 9.09 2.93
N GLU A 175 -16.86 7.95 2.28
CA GLU A 175 -17.86 6.96 2.69
C GLU A 175 -17.55 6.38 4.08
N PHE A 176 -16.28 6.08 4.35
CA PHE A 176 -15.84 5.47 5.61
C PHE A 176 -15.22 6.46 6.60
N LYS A 177 -15.49 7.77 6.47
CA LYS A 177 -14.87 8.79 7.32
C LYS A 177 -15.12 8.57 8.82
N SER A 178 -16.22 7.92 9.20
CA SER A 178 -16.58 7.61 10.58
C SER A 178 -16.08 6.25 11.09
N SER A 179 -15.46 5.42 10.25
CA SER A 179 -14.90 4.13 10.66
C SER A 179 -13.62 3.83 9.87
N MET A 180 -12.53 4.38 10.36
CA MET A 180 -11.24 4.31 9.70
C MET A 180 -10.10 4.42 10.71
N THR A 181 -9.21 3.43 10.69
CA THR A 181 -7.94 3.51 11.38
C THR A 181 -6.88 4.10 10.45
N ILE A 182 -6.21 5.17 10.86
CA ILE A 182 -5.21 5.89 10.06
C ILE A 182 -3.86 5.84 10.74
N HIS A 183 -2.83 5.46 9.98
CA HIS A 183 -1.43 5.58 10.37
C HIS A 183 -0.73 6.58 9.43
N ASP A 184 -0.50 7.78 9.92
CA ASP A 184 -0.02 8.93 9.19
C ASP A 184 0.78 9.86 10.13
N GLU A 185 2.10 9.67 10.15
CA GLU A 185 3.01 10.44 11.00
C GLU A 185 3.22 11.88 10.52
N PHE A 186 2.99 12.14 9.24
CA PHE A 186 3.40 13.39 8.59
C PHE A 186 2.30 14.44 8.63
N PHE A 187 1.05 14.05 8.39
CA PHE A 187 -0.05 14.99 8.22
C PHE A 187 -1.00 14.94 9.41
N GLU A 188 -1.52 13.76 9.75
CA GLU A 188 -2.48 13.61 10.86
C GLU A 188 -1.82 13.34 12.22
N LYS A 189 -0.48 13.15 12.25
CA LYS A 189 0.31 12.88 13.46
C LYS A 189 -0.11 11.60 14.20
N LYS A 190 -0.73 10.67 13.50
CA LYS A 190 -1.10 9.34 13.99
C LYS A 190 0.03 8.37 13.69
N LYS A 191 0.79 7.99 14.72
CA LYS A 191 2.02 7.20 14.54
C LYS A 191 1.72 5.76 14.12
N PHE A 192 2.67 5.16 13.42
CA PHE A 192 2.72 3.70 13.29
C PHE A 192 3.00 3.06 14.66
N PRO A 193 2.61 1.78 14.88
CA PRO A 193 2.81 1.13 16.18
C PRO A 193 4.28 0.98 16.60
N ILE A 194 5.18 0.94 15.63
CA ILE A 194 6.63 0.97 15.85
C ILE A 194 7.26 2.17 15.16
N ALA A 195 8.49 2.53 15.51
CA ALA A 195 9.27 3.52 14.76
C ALA A 195 9.74 2.94 13.41
N ARG A 196 10.02 3.81 12.44
CA ARG A 196 10.64 3.39 11.18
C ARG A 196 12.11 3.07 11.41
N GLU A 197 12.63 2.13 10.65
CA GLU A 197 14.06 1.83 10.65
C GLU A 197 14.76 2.76 9.67
N GLU A 198 15.79 3.45 10.15
CA GLU A 198 16.52 4.48 9.40
C GLU A 198 15.58 5.51 8.73
N TYR A 199 15.55 5.52 7.41
CA TYR A 199 14.72 6.41 6.59
C TYR A 199 13.78 5.62 5.68
N ARG A 200 13.62 4.31 5.92
CA ARG A 200 12.73 3.43 5.17
C ARG A 200 11.27 3.74 5.54
N PHE A 201 10.35 3.42 4.63
CA PHE A 201 8.92 3.70 4.82
C PHE A 201 8.04 2.69 4.10
N VAL A 202 6.80 2.54 4.55
CA VAL A 202 5.80 1.71 3.86
C VAL A 202 5.42 2.38 2.54
N GLY A 203 5.38 1.62 1.44
CA GLY A 203 5.12 2.14 0.09
C GLY A 203 6.37 2.62 -0.65
N GLU A 204 7.56 2.39 -0.08
CA GLU A 204 8.82 2.67 -0.78
C GLU A 204 9.02 1.73 -1.97
N ARG A 205 9.51 2.30 -3.08
CA ARG A 205 9.73 1.57 -4.33
C ARG A 205 11.04 0.79 -4.29
N ILE A 206 10.96 -0.50 -4.58
CA ILE A 206 12.06 -1.47 -4.50
C ILE A 206 12.10 -2.27 -5.81
N ASP A 207 13.27 -2.31 -6.45
CA ASP A 207 13.50 -3.00 -7.71
C ASP A 207 13.53 -4.53 -7.56
N GLU A 208 13.74 -5.26 -8.66
CA GLU A 208 13.83 -6.72 -8.67
C GLU A 208 15.06 -7.28 -7.93
N ASN A 209 16.06 -6.44 -7.65
CA ASN A 209 17.31 -6.78 -6.96
C ASN A 209 17.28 -6.39 -5.47
N GLU A 210 16.09 -6.10 -4.94
CA GLU A 210 15.86 -5.66 -3.56
C GLU A 210 16.58 -4.33 -3.22
N GLN A 211 16.80 -3.48 -4.21
CA GLN A 211 17.36 -2.14 -4.04
C GLN A 211 16.27 -1.08 -4.04
N VAL A 212 16.42 -0.08 -3.17
CA VAL A 212 15.53 1.09 -3.16
C VAL A 212 15.75 1.92 -4.41
N ILE A 213 14.65 2.30 -5.06
CA ILE A 213 14.68 3.16 -6.24
C ILE A 213 14.53 4.62 -5.81
N GLY A 214 15.42 5.47 -6.32
CA GLY A 214 15.35 6.92 -6.12
C GLY A 214 15.89 7.37 -4.76
N THR A 215 15.54 8.60 -4.38
CA THR A 215 16.08 9.29 -3.20
C THR A 215 15.00 9.75 -2.22
N ASP A 216 13.81 9.16 -2.28
CA ASP A 216 12.67 9.58 -1.45
C ASP A 216 12.99 9.51 0.06
N TRP A 217 13.77 8.52 0.48
CA TRP A 217 14.27 8.40 1.86
C TRP A 217 15.02 9.65 2.35
N GLU A 218 15.66 10.43 1.46
CA GLU A 218 16.33 11.68 1.82
C GLU A 218 15.33 12.73 2.33
N GLN A 219 14.11 12.75 1.80
CA GLN A 219 13.06 13.66 2.25
C GLN A 219 12.63 13.35 3.68
N ILE A 220 12.58 12.06 4.07
CA ILE A 220 12.35 11.65 5.47
C ILE A 220 13.49 12.15 6.35
N LYS A 221 14.74 11.98 5.91
CA LYS A 221 15.92 12.46 6.66
C LYS A 221 15.87 13.97 6.90
N VAL A 222 15.53 14.75 5.87
CA VAL A 222 15.35 16.20 5.97
C VAL A 222 14.20 16.54 6.92
N TYR A 223 13.05 15.86 6.78
CA TYR A 223 11.89 16.06 7.62
C TYR A 223 12.19 15.84 9.11
N ILE A 224 12.82 14.70 9.45
CA ILE A 224 13.18 14.34 10.83
C ILE A 224 14.16 15.36 11.42
N LYS A 225 15.18 15.78 10.67
CA LYS A 225 16.14 16.81 11.12
C LYS A 225 15.46 18.15 11.42
N GLY A 226 14.50 18.57 10.59
CA GLY A 226 13.75 19.81 10.78
C GLY A 226 12.76 19.76 11.96
N HIS A 227 12.20 18.59 12.26
CA HIS A 227 11.17 18.42 13.30
C HIS A 227 11.71 17.87 14.63
N ASN A 228 13.01 17.57 14.73
CA ASN A 228 13.67 17.13 15.96
C ASN A 228 14.86 18.04 16.35
N PRO A 229 14.59 19.29 16.81
CA PRO A 229 15.61 20.30 17.11
C PRO A 229 16.54 19.96 18.29
N SER A 230 16.28 18.88 19.03
CA SER A 230 17.11 18.40 20.14
C SER A 230 18.52 17.96 19.69
N SER A 231 18.65 17.47 18.46
CA SER A 231 19.92 17.10 17.84
C SER A 231 20.79 18.32 17.48
N PHE A 232 20.18 19.43 17.05
CA PHE A 232 20.85 20.70 16.82
C PHE A 232 21.29 21.40 18.11
N LYS A 233 20.53 21.23 19.21
CA LYS A 233 20.96 21.73 20.53
C LYS A 233 22.20 21.01 21.04
N LYS A 234 22.27 19.67 20.97
CA LYS A 234 23.46 18.91 21.40
C LYS A 234 24.72 19.29 20.61
N LEU A 235 24.61 19.51 19.29
CA LEU A 235 25.74 19.94 18.47
C LEU A 235 26.22 21.35 18.81
N LYS A 236 25.31 22.29 19.06
CA LYS A 236 25.66 23.65 19.52
C LYS A 236 26.28 23.67 20.92
N THR A 237 25.80 22.84 21.85
CA THR A 237 26.37 22.74 23.20
C THR A 237 27.77 22.11 23.19
N TRP A 238 28.01 21.12 22.33
CA TRP A 238 29.32 20.49 22.18
C TRP A 238 30.38 21.45 21.61
N ILE A 239 30.04 22.22 20.56
CA ILE A 239 30.94 23.24 20.00
C ILE A 239 31.23 24.34 21.02
N LYS A 240 30.24 24.76 21.82
CA LYS A 240 30.44 25.82 22.83
C LYS A 240 31.32 25.39 24.02
N ASN A 241 31.42 24.10 24.31
CA ASN A 241 32.26 23.55 25.37
C ASN A 241 33.67 23.18 24.90
N PHE A 242 33.95 23.23 23.59
CA PHE A 242 35.28 22.94 23.02
C PHE A 242 36.10 24.21 22.75
N PHE A 243 35.44 25.38 22.72
CA PHE A 243 36.05 26.68 22.43
C PHE A 243 35.97 27.67 23.62
N ASN A 244 35.72 27.18 24.83
CA ASN A 244 35.80 27.92 26.09
C ASN A 244 36.67 27.16 27.08
#